data_AF-A0A5E7YJ28-F1
#
_entry.id   AF-A0A5E7YJ28-F1
#
_cell.length_a   1.000
_cell.length_b   1.000
_cell.length_c   1.000
_cell.angle_alpha   90.00
_cell.angle_beta   90.00
_cell.angle_gamma   90.00
#
_symmetry.space_group_name_H-M   'P 1'
#
loop_
_entity.id
_entity.type
_entity.pdbx_description
1 polymer ?
#
loop_
_entity_poly.entity_id
_entity_poly.type
_entity_poly.pdbx_seq_one_letter_code
_entity_poly.pdbx_strand_id
1 'polypeptide(L)' 'MAQDPAGSQPINNAFSWMQGVLLGQIATTAAVMAVAAVGFMMLTGRVNWRFGATVIIGVFIIFGAASIVGGIQSAAG' A
#
# COMPACT_ATOMS: atom_id res chain seq x y z
N MET A 1 27.63 10.46 14.85
CA MET A 1 27.73 10.28 13.39
C MET A 1 28.70 9.13 13.17
N ALA A 2 28.20 7.90 13.05
CA ALA A 2 29.05 6.76 12.72
C ALA A 2 29.37 6.88 11.22
N GLN A 3 30.64 7.08 10.87
CA GLN A 3 31.08 7.00 9.48
C GLN A 3 30.94 5.55 9.04
N ASP A 4 29.96 5.27 8.16
CA ASP A 4 29.84 3.96 7.55
C ASP A 4 31.13 3.66 6.75
N PRO A 5 31.76 2.48 6.93
CA PRO A 5 33.03 2.14 6.30
C PRO A 5 32.95 2.23 4.76
N ALA A 6 33.99 2.79 4.13
CA ALA A 6 34.05 2.99 2.68
C ALA A 6 33.72 1.69 1.92
N GLY A 7 32.63 1.69 1.15
CA GLY A 7 32.07 0.50 0.49
C GLY A 7 30.72 0.01 1.03
N SER A 8 30.21 0.59 2.12
CA SER A 8 28.86 0.34 2.67
C SER A 8 27.72 0.96 1.83
N GLN A 9 28.02 1.98 1.02
CA GLN A 9 27.04 2.74 0.23
C GLN A 9 26.20 1.87 -0.75
N PRO A 10 26.77 0.93 -1.52
CA PRO A 10 25.98 0.07 -2.41
C PRO A 10 25.08 -0.91 -1.64
N ILE A 11 25.56 -1.41 -0.50
CA ILE A 11 24.81 -2.34 0.36
C ILE A 11 23.66 -1.62 1.06
N ASN A 12 23.90 -0.41 1.59
CA ASN A 12 22.88 0.41 2.21
C ASN A 12 21.81 0.85 1.18
N ASN A 13 22.21 1.13 -0.06
CA ASN A 13 21.27 1.40 -1.16
C ASN A 13 20.43 0.18 -1.53
N ALA A 14 21.02 -1.02 -1.54
CA ALA A 14 20.27 -2.26 -1.76
C ALA A 14 19.25 -2.53 -0.65
N PHE A 15 19.62 -2.31 0.62
CA PHE A 15 18.70 -2.43 1.76
C PHE A 15 17.58 -1.39 1.71
N SER A 16 17.89 -0.14 1.37
CA SER A 16 16.90 0.93 1.19
C SER A 16 15.90 0.61 0.07
N TRP A 17 16.40 0.09 -1.06
CA TRP A 17 15.53 -0.35 -2.16
C TRP A 17 14.63 -1.52 -1.77
N MET A 18 15.19 -2.55 -1.13
CA MET A 18 14.41 -3.68 -0.62
C MET A 18 13.36 -3.23 0.39
N GLN A 19 13.72 -2.31 1.30
CA GLN A 19 12.78 -1.73 2.26
C GLN A 19 11.65 -0.96 1.54
N GLY A 20 11.97 -0.19 0.50
CA GLY A 20 10.97 0.50 -0.33
C GLY A 20 10.03 -0.46 -1.06
N VAL A 21 10.55 -1.59 -1.57
CA VAL A 21 9.73 -2.63 -2.21
C VAL A 21 8.84 -3.34 -1.17
N LEU A 22 9.40 -3.69 -0.02
CA LEU A 22 8.69 -4.41 1.06
C LEU A 22 7.62 -3.56 1.74
N LEU A 23 7.88 -2.26 1.94
CA LEU A 23 6.94 -1.35 2.60
C LEU A 23 5.95 -0.70 1.62
N GLY A 24 6.35 -0.45 0.37
CA GLY A 24 5.56 0.30 -0.60
C GLY A 24 4.87 -0.58 -1.64
N GLN A 25 5.66 -1.17 -2.56
CA GLN A 25 5.14 -1.82 -3.76
C GLN A 25 4.38 -3.13 -3.45
N ILE A 26 4.90 -3.92 -2.51
CA ILE A 26 4.26 -5.19 -2.12
C ILE A 26 2.95 -4.93 -1.36
N ALA A 27 2.92 -3.88 -0.55
CA ALA A 27 1.74 -3.47 0.21
C ALA A 27 0.58 -3.08 -0.73
N THR A 28 0.83 -2.19 -1.71
CA THR A 28 -0.20 -1.78 -2.68
C THR A 28 -0.64 -2.92 -3.59
N THR A 29 0.26 -3.79 -4.04
CA THR A 29 -0.12 -4.94 -4.88
C THR A 29 -0.96 -5.97 -4.13
N ALA A 30 -0.66 -6.26 -2.86
CA ALA A 30 -1.50 -7.12 -2.02
C ALA A 30 -2.91 -6.54 -1.81
N ALA A 31 -3.02 -5.22 -1.64
CA ALA A 31 -4.31 -4.53 -1.54
C ALA A 31 -5.17 -4.73 -2.80
N VAL A 32 -4.56 -4.57 -3.98
CA VAL A 32 -5.25 -4.78 -5.27
C VAL A 32 -5.71 -6.25 -5.43
N MET A 33 -4.89 -7.22 -5.03
CA MET A 33 -5.28 -8.64 -5.05
C MET A 33 -6.48 -8.93 -4.14
N ALA A 34 -6.54 -8.31 -2.96
CA ALA A 34 -7.68 -8.43 -2.06
C ALA A 34 -8.96 -7.83 -2.68
N VAL A 35 -8.87 -6.67 -3.33
CA VAL A 35 -10.00 -6.04 -4.04
C VAL A 35 -10.46 -6.92 -5.21
N ALA A 36 -9.54 -7.49 -5.98
CA ALA A 36 -9.85 -8.40 -7.09
C ALA A 36 -10.57 -9.67 -6.60
N ALA A 37 -10.14 -10.25 -5.47
CA ALA A 37 -10.79 -11.40 -4.86
C ALA A 37 -12.23 -11.08 -4.39
N VAL A 38 -12.46 -9.86 -3.86
CA VAL A 38 -13.81 -9.39 -3.48
C VAL A 38 -14.69 -9.20 -4.70
N GLY A 39 -14.17 -8.61 -5.77
CA GLY A 39 -14.87 -8.48 -7.05
C GLY A 39 -15.25 -9.85 -7.63
N PHE A 40 -14.35 -10.83 -7.56
CA PHE A 40 -14.63 -12.20 -7.98
C PHE A 40 -15.71 -12.87 -7.12
N MET A 41 -15.66 -12.68 -5.79
CA MET A 41 -16.70 -13.17 -4.88
C MET A 41 -18.07 -12.51 -5.17
N MET A 42 -18.12 -11.23 -5.54
CA MET A 42 -19.38 -10.58 -5.95
C MET A 42 -20.00 -11.21 -7.21
N LEU A 43 -19.18 -11.69 -8.15
CA LEU A 43 -19.66 -12.37 -9.36
C LEU A 43 -20.29 -13.75 -9.08
N THR A 44 -20.03 -14.36 -7.92
CA THR A 44 -20.68 -15.63 -7.51
C THR A 44 -22.17 -15.46 -7.16
N GLY A 45 -22.72 -14.23 -7.25
CA GLY A 45 -24.16 -13.94 -7.22
C GLY A 45 -24.84 -14.04 -5.86
N ARG A 46 -24.09 -14.44 -4.82
CA ARG A 46 -24.61 -14.64 -3.44
C ARG A 46 -24.15 -13.57 -2.46
N VAL A 47 -23.22 -12.70 -2.86
CA VAL A 47 -22.64 -11.67 -1.97
C VAL A 47 -23.53 -10.43 -1.99
N ASN A 48 -23.98 -10.01 -0.79
CA ASN A 48 -24.68 -8.76 -0.62
C ASN A 48 -23.79 -7.63 -1.14
N TRP A 49 -24.25 -6.89 -2.16
CA TRP A 49 -23.50 -5.78 -2.76
C TRP A 49 -23.01 -4.76 -1.72
N ARG A 50 -23.79 -4.57 -0.63
CA ARG A 50 -23.40 -3.79 0.56
C ARG A 50 -22.08 -4.27 1.18
N PHE A 51 -21.84 -5.58 1.25
CA PHE A 51 -20.65 -6.17 1.86
C PHE A 51 -19.39 -5.89 1.03
N GLY A 52 -19.45 -6.08 -0.29
CA GLY A 52 -18.28 -5.76 -1.12
C GLY A 52 -18.00 -4.26 -1.20
N ALA A 53 -19.02 -3.39 -1.15
CA ALA A 53 -18.82 -1.95 -1.01
C ALA A 53 -18.07 -1.60 0.29
N THR A 54 -18.44 -2.20 1.42
CA THR A 54 -17.74 -2.01 2.70
C THR A 54 -16.28 -2.48 2.63
N VAL A 55 -15.99 -3.61 1.99
CA VAL A 55 -14.62 -4.11 1.86
C VAL A 55 -13.76 -3.21 0.97
N ILE A 56 -14.26 -2.75 -0.17
CA ILE A 56 -13.54 -1.82 -1.06
C ILE A 56 -13.20 -0.53 -0.31
N ILE A 57 -14.16 0.04 0.42
CA ILE A 57 -13.96 1.24 1.23
C ILE A 57 -12.90 1.00 2.32
N GLY A 58 -12.96 -0.14 3.02
CA GLY A 58 -11.98 -0.50 4.05
C GLY A 58 -10.55 -0.60 3.51
N VAL A 59 -10.36 -1.27 2.37
CA VAL A 59 -9.03 -1.38 1.73
C VAL A 59 -8.51 0.00 1.31
N PHE A 60 -9.38 0.83 0.72
CA PHE A 60 -9.01 2.19 0.30
C PHE A 60 -8.53 3.05 1.48
N ILE A 61 -9.19 2.96 2.64
CA ILE A 61 -8.81 3.74 3.82
C ILE A 61 -7.46 3.26 4.40
N ILE A 62 -7.25 1.95 4.54
CA ILE A 62 -6.02 1.40 5.17
C ILE A 62 -4.78 1.73 4.33
N PHE A 63 -4.86 1.54 3.01
CA PHE A 63 -3.71 1.74 2.12
C PHE A 63 -3.61 3.18 1.59
N GLY A 64 -4.72 3.89 1.44
CA GLY A 64 -4.78 5.26 0.90
C GLY A 64 -4.56 6.36 1.93
N ALA A 65 -4.60 6.07 3.24
CA ALA A 65 -4.52 7.08 4.30
C ALA A 65 -3.32 8.03 4.16
N ALA A 66 -2.12 7.49 3.88
CA ALA A 66 -0.91 8.31 3.74
C ALA A 66 -1.01 9.31 2.56
N SER A 67 -1.53 8.86 1.41
CA SER A 67 -1.73 9.71 0.22
C SER A 67 -2.81 10.77 0.45
N ILE A 68 -3.89 10.43 1.14
CA ILE A 68 -4.96 11.37 1.49
C ILE A 68 -4.41 12.47 2.41
N VAL A 69 -3.69 12.08 3.45
CA VAL A 69 -3.08 13.02 4.40
C VAL A 69 -2.00 13.88 3.75
N GLY A 70 -1.21 13.31 2.83
CA GLY A 70 -0.26 14.07 2.01
C GLY A 70 -0.93 15.12 1.12
N GLY A 71 -2.03 14.75 0.45
CA GLY A 71 -2.83 15.67 -0.37
C GLY A 71 -3.44 16.81 0.44
N ILE A 72 -4.00 16.51 1.62
CA ILE A 72 -4.55 17.54 2.53
C ILE A 72 -3.46 18.51 2.97
N GLN A 73 -2.28 18.00 3.37
CA GLN A 73 -1.16 18.86 3.76
C GLN A 73 -0.68 19.75 2.61
N SER A 74 -0.64 19.23 1.38
CA SER A 74 -0.25 20.02 0.19
C SER A 74 -1.26 21.11 -0.20
N ALA A 75 -2.53 20.96 0.17
CA ALA A 75 -3.57 21.96 -0.07
C ALA A 75 -3.69 22.99 1.07
N ALA A 76 -3.15 22.65 2.25
CA ALA A 76 -3.20 23.49 3.46
C ALA A 76 -1.94 24.34 3.68
N GLY A 77 -0.84 24.01 2.99
CA GLY A 77 0.40 24.82 2.93
C GLY A 77 0.49 25.61 1.63
#